data_AF-X0VPF9-F1
#
_entry.id   AF-X0VPF9-F1
#
_cell.length_a   1.000
_cell.length_b   1.000
_cell.length_c   1.000
_cell.angle_alpha   90.00
_cell.angle_beta   90.00
_cell.angle_gamma   90.00
#
_symmetry.space_group_name_H-M   'P 1'
#
loop_
_entity.id
_entity.type
_entity.pdbx_description
1 polymer ?
#
loop_
_entity_poly.entity_id
_entity_poly.type
_entity_poly.pdbx_seq_one_letter_code
_entity_poly.pdbx_strand_id
1 'polypeptide(L)'
;GSGGTWTLIADVYDETSGVAKVEFYVNDEFLGEDTEAPFEWEYTGASSGDTAQAIVYDNAGNSKISDVIDSSSLQSQSNPLPQVYRRNQI
;
A
#
# COMPACT_ATOMS: atom_id res chain seq x y z
N GLY A 1 6.53 17.00 18.87
CA GLY A 1 6.44 17.15 17.41
C GLY A 1 5.13 16.54 17.00
N SER A 2 4.29 17.28 16.27
CA SER A 2 3.08 16.71 15.69
C SER A 2 3.49 15.92 14.45
N GLY A 3 3.66 14.61 14.57
CA GLY A 3 3.80 13.76 13.38
C GLY A 3 2.57 13.92 12.49
N GLY A 4 2.78 13.89 11.18
CA GLY A 4 1.69 14.01 10.21
C GLY A 4 0.82 12.75 10.19
N THR A 5 -0.35 12.83 9.57
CA THR A 5 -1.08 11.65 9.11
C THR A 5 -0.62 11.35 7.69
N TRP A 6 -0.22 10.11 7.43
CA TRP A 6 0.11 9.60 6.11
C TRP A 6 -0.93 8.56 5.72
N THR A 7 -1.78 8.88 4.75
CA THR A 7 -2.71 7.92 4.14
C THR A 7 -1.98 7.13 3.07
N LEU A 8 -1.85 5.82 3.30
CA LEU A 8 -1.33 4.85 2.36
C LEU A 8 -2.49 4.34 1.52
N ILE A 9 -2.34 4.37 0.20
CA ILE A 9 -3.38 3.94 -0.75
C ILE A 9 -2.75 2.90 -1.67
N ALA A 10 -3.39 1.73 -1.78
CA ALA A 10 -3.02 0.69 -2.73
C ALA A 10 -4.06 0.64 -3.87
N ASP A 11 -3.69 1.20 -5.02
CA ASP A 11 -4.51 1.15 -6.24
C ASP A 11 -4.20 -0.14 -7.01
N VAL A 12 -4.89 -1.21 -6.63
CA VAL A 12 -4.60 -2.58 -7.08
C VAL A 12 -5.85 -3.26 -7.61
N TYR A 13 -5.67 -4.06 -8.64
CA TYR A 13 -6.76 -4.74 -9.33
C TYR A 13 -6.27 -6.01 -10.01
N ASP A 14 -7.07 -7.07 -9.92
CA ASP A 14 -6.89 -8.29 -10.70
C ASP A 14 -8.24 -8.73 -11.28
N GLU A 15 -8.33 -8.76 -12.62
CA GLU A 15 -9.50 -9.21 -13.37
C GLU A 15 -9.74 -10.72 -13.26
N THR A 16 -8.69 -11.49 -13.04
CA THR A 16 -8.73 -12.95 -13.16
C THR A 16 -9.21 -13.58 -11.86
N SER A 17 -8.56 -13.23 -10.75
CA SER A 17 -8.90 -13.81 -9.45
C SER A 17 -9.44 -12.79 -8.44
N GLY A 18 -9.34 -11.49 -8.72
CA GLY A 18 -9.69 -10.46 -7.75
C GLY A 18 -8.66 -10.33 -6.63
N VAL A 19 -8.61 -9.16 -6.01
CA VAL A 19 -7.75 -8.93 -4.84
C VAL A 19 -8.46 -9.46 -3.60
N ALA A 20 -7.75 -10.27 -2.81
CA ALA A 20 -8.24 -10.81 -1.55
C ALA A 20 -7.94 -9.87 -0.38
N LYS A 21 -6.71 -9.31 -0.34
CA LYS A 21 -6.29 -8.36 0.70
C LYS A 21 -5.04 -7.58 0.30
N VAL A 22 -4.81 -6.46 0.99
CA VAL A 22 -3.58 -5.68 0.96
C VAL A 22 -3.05 -5.52 2.39
N GLU A 23 -1.81 -5.91 2.64
CA GLU A 23 -1.08 -5.66 3.88
C GLU A 23 -0.24 -4.40 3.73
N PHE A 24 -0.28 -3.50 4.72
CA PHE A 24 0.47 -2.25 4.75
C PHE A 24 1.58 -2.29 5.79
N TYR A 25 2.74 -1.73 5.44
CA TYR A 25 3.93 -1.70 6.27
C TYR A 25 4.53 -0.30 6.29
N VAL A 26 5.06 0.12 7.44
CA VAL A 26 5.92 1.31 7.58
C VAL A 26 7.17 0.91 8.36
N ASN A 27 8.35 1.27 7.83
CA ASN A 27 9.65 0.92 8.41
C ASN A 27 9.79 -0.59 8.68
N ASP A 28 9.30 -1.41 7.75
CA ASP A 28 9.21 -2.87 7.84
C ASP A 28 8.29 -3.40 8.97
N GLU A 29 7.58 -2.54 9.69
CA GLU A 29 6.56 -2.91 10.68
C GLU A 29 5.18 -3.04 10.03
N PHE A 30 4.52 -4.16 10.30
CA PHE A 30 3.15 -4.40 9.85
C PHE A 30 2.17 -3.46 10.56
N LEU A 31 1.41 -2.70 9.77
CA LEU A 31 0.37 -1.82 10.29
C LEU A 31 -0.99 -2.51 10.37
N GLY A 32 -1.34 -3.25 9.32
CA GLY A 32 -2.64 -3.85 9.16
C GLY A 32 -2.90 -4.35 7.76
N GLU A 33 -4.03 -5.03 7.58
CA GLU A 33 -4.52 -5.48 6.30
C GLU A 33 -5.90 -4.88 6.00
N ASP A 34 -6.15 -4.62 4.73
CA ASP A 34 -7.45 -4.22 4.20
C ASP A 34 -7.93 -5.25 3.18
N THR A 35 -9.15 -5.74 3.37
CA THR A 35 -9.78 -6.79 2.56
C THR A 35 -10.86 -6.24 1.63
N GLU A 36 -11.18 -4.94 1.69
CA GLU A 36 -12.26 -4.34 0.90
C GLU A 36 -11.77 -3.07 0.19
N ALA A 37 -12.01 -2.97 -1.12
CA ALA A 37 -11.64 -1.76 -1.86
C ALA A 37 -12.59 -0.58 -1.47
N PRO A 38 -12.09 0.66 -1.32
CA PRO A 38 -10.71 1.11 -1.61
C PRO A 38 -9.70 0.68 -0.54
N PHE A 39 -8.57 0.10 -0.96
CA PHE A 39 -7.54 -0.42 -0.06
C PHE A 39 -6.69 0.73 0.51
N GLU A 40 -6.95 1.10 1.76
CA GLU A 40 -6.34 2.27 2.38
C GLU A 40 -5.95 2.03 3.84
N TRP A 41 -4.87 2.69 4.28
CA TRP A 41 -4.47 2.68 5.69
C TRP A 41 -3.99 4.05 6.17
N GLU A 42 -4.49 4.51 7.31
CA GLU A 42 -4.05 5.75 7.94
C GLU A 42 -2.93 5.49 8.94
N TYR A 43 -1.73 6.00 8.65
CA TYR A 43 -0.59 5.98 9.57
C TYR A 43 -0.42 7.33 10.26
N THR A 44 -0.74 7.39 11.56
CA THR A 44 -0.60 8.60 12.37
C THR A 44 0.78 8.66 13.02
N GLY A 45 1.35 9.86 13.12
CA GLY A 45 2.67 10.04 13.76
C GLY A 45 3.83 9.88 12.78
N ALA A 46 3.55 9.97 11.48
CA ALA A 46 4.55 9.89 10.43
C ALA A 46 5.64 10.95 10.62
N SER A 47 6.88 10.50 10.46
CA SER A 47 8.09 11.29 10.53
C SER A 47 8.77 11.34 9.17
N SER A 48 9.55 12.39 8.92
CA SER A 48 10.34 12.49 7.69
C SER A 48 11.34 11.33 7.61
N GLY A 49 11.34 10.60 6.48
CA GLY A 49 12.20 9.45 6.27
C GLY A 49 11.56 8.11 6.66
N ASP A 50 10.31 8.10 7.12
CA ASP A 50 9.53 6.87 7.20
C ASP A 50 9.33 6.31 5.79
N THR A 51 9.49 5.00 5.65
CA THR A 51 9.29 4.30 4.39
C THR A 51 8.09 3.37 4.46
N ALA A 52 7.25 3.34 3.42
CA ALA A 52 6.08 2.47 3.35
C ALA A 52 6.15 1.48 2.18
N GLN A 53 5.53 0.32 2.36
CA GLN A 53 5.38 -0.73 1.37
C GLN A 53 4.03 -1.43 1.58
N ALA A 54 3.48 -2.05 0.54
CA ALA A 54 2.38 -2.99 0.68
C ALA A 54 2.65 -4.33 0.01
N ILE A 55 1.94 -5.35 0.50
CA ILE A 55 1.87 -6.68 -0.08
C ILE A 55 0.42 -6.97 -0.45
N VAL A 56 0.17 -7.24 -1.72
CA VAL A 56 -1.16 -7.56 -2.26
C VAL A 56 -1.26 -9.07 -2.40
N TYR A 57 -2.40 -9.63 -2.03
CA TYR A 57 -2.73 -11.04 -2.19
C TYR A 57 -4.01 -11.17 -3.01
N ASP A 58 -4.03 -12.12 -3.93
CA ASP A 58 -5.20 -12.43 -4.76
C ASP A 58 -5.98 -13.65 -4.24
N ASN A 59 -7.16 -13.94 -4.79
CA ASN A 59 -7.95 -15.11 -4.36
C ASN A 59 -7.41 -16.45 -4.90
N ALA A 60 -6.40 -16.43 -5.76
CA ALA A 60 -5.71 -17.62 -6.26
C ALA A 60 -4.47 -17.99 -5.41
N GLY A 61 -4.13 -17.19 -4.40
CA GLY A 61 -3.00 -17.41 -3.51
C GLY A 61 -1.67 -16.83 -4.02
N ASN A 62 -1.70 -15.96 -5.03
CA ASN A 62 -0.52 -15.23 -5.48
C ASN A 62 -0.35 -13.94 -4.66
N SER A 63 0.89 -13.45 -4.60
CA SER A 63 1.22 -12.21 -3.90
C SER A 63 2.27 -11.38 -4.62
N LYS A 64 2.17 -10.05 -4.50
CA LYS A 64 3.18 -9.11 -4.98
C LYS A 64 3.45 -8.03 -3.95
N ILE A 65 4.70 -7.58 -3.93
CA ILE A 65 5.19 -6.51 -3.06
C ILE A 65 5.35 -5.25 -3.90
N SER A 66 4.94 -4.10 -3.39
CA SER A 66 5.16 -2.80 -4.03
C SER A 66 6.64 -2.37 -3.93
N ASP A 67 7.08 -1.42 -4.76
CA ASP A 67 8.28 -0.64 -4.40
C ASP A 67 8.05 0.11 -3.07
N VAL A 68 9.16 0.51 -2.45
CA VAL A 68 9.17 1.29 -1.22
C VAL A 68 9.00 2.77 -1.54
N ILE A 69 8.08 3.44 -0.84
CA ILE A 69 7.87 4.89 -0.93
C ILE A 69 8.36 5.57 0.34
N ASP A 70 8.89 6.78 0.23
CA ASP A 70 9.35 7.59 1.38
C ASP A 70 8.33 8.68 1.71
N SER A 71 8.14 8.97 3.01
CA SER A 71 7.19 9.99 3.49
C SER A 71 7.53 11.40 3.01
N SER A 72 8.75 11.66 2.57
CA SER A 72 9.17 12.93 1.94
C SER A 72 8.76 13.05 0.47
N SER A 73 8.42 11.94 -0.19
CA SER A 73 7.95 11.94 -1.58
C SER A 73 6.49 12.42 -1.73
N LEU A 74 5.82 12.75 -0.63
CA LEU A 74 4.42 13.18 -0.54
C LEU A 74 4.18 14.62 -1.03
N GLN A 75 4.83 15.05 -2.11
CA GLN A 75 4.60 16.37 -2.69
C GLN A 75 3.26 16.41 -3.44
N SER A 76 2.19 16.69 -2.69
CA SER A 76 0.91 17.27 -3.16
C SER A 76 -0.05 16.43 -3.99
N GLN A 77 0.07 15.09 -4.02
CA GLN A 77 -1.03 14.23 -4.44
C GLN A 77 -0.84 12.86 -3.82
N SER A 78 -1.92 12.24 -3.36
CA SER A 78 -2.03 10.83 -2.99
C SER A 78 -1.12 10.00 -3.89
N ASN A 79 0.02 9.56 -3.37
CA ASN A 79 0.98 8.77 -4.14
C ASN A 79 0.57 7.30 -3.91
N PRO A 80 -0.22 6.69 -4.81
CA PRO A 80 -0.57 5.29 -4.65
C PRO A 80 0.72 4.50 -4.59
N LEU A 81 0.76 3.48 -3.72
CA LEU A 81 1.84 2.51 -3.76
C LEU A 81 1.98 1.97 -5.20
N PRO A 82 3.21 1.67 -5.65
CA PRO A 82 3.54 1.28 -7.01
C PRO A 82 2.45 0.43 -7.64
N GLN A 83 1.80 1.01 -8.65
CA GLN A 83 0.73 0.39 -9.40
C GLN A 83 1.27 -0.85 -10.10
N VAL A 84 0.95 -2.03 -9.57
CA VAL A 84 1.23 -3.27 -10.28
C VAL A 84 0.16 -3.41 -11.37
N TYR A 85 0.43 -2.85 -12.55
CA TYR A 85 -0.41 -3.08 -13.73
C TYR A 85 0.39 -3.77 -14.84
N ARG A 86 0.22 -5.09 -14.96
CA ARG A 86 0.23 -5.76 -16.26
C ARG A 86 -0.95 -6.73 -16.33
N ARG A 87 -1.93 -6.34 -17.15
CA ARG A 87 -2.96 -7.14 -17.84
C ARG A 87 -2.73 -8.67 -17.79
N ASN A 88 -3.02 -9.31 -16.66
CA ASN A 88 -2.94 -10.75 -16.36
C ASN A 88 -1.79 -11.12 -15.39
N GLN A 89 -2.16 -11.22 -14.10
CA GLN A 89 -1.55 -12.00 -13.02
C GLN A 89 -0.77 -11.22 -11.94
N ILE A 90 -1.34 -11.28 -10.72
CA ILE A 90 -0.57 -11.24 -9.47
C ILE A 90 0.16 -12.58 -9.32
#